data_AF-A0A7K0C673-F1
#
_entry.id   AF-A0A7K0C673-F1
#
_cell.length_a   1.000
_cell.length_b   1.000
_cell.length_c   1.000
_cell.angle_alpha   90.00
_cell.angle_beta   90.00
_cell.angle_gamma   90.00
#
_symmetry.space_group_name_H-M   'P 1'
#
loop_
_entity.id
_entity.type
_entity.pdbx_description
1 polymer ?
#
loop_
_entity_poly.entity_id
_entity_poly.type
_entity_poly.pdbx_seq_one_letter_code
_entity_poly.pdbx_strand_id
1 'polypeptide(L)'
;MQTARAGVSAAIVLTVASGLGVHRLVPGDVGGYLGDALYAVLIYLLLLFARPAAAAPRLWAAATAVCWLIEAAQLTGWPAELSEKSVLARLVLGSGFNAGDLAAYAAGAAAAAALHTLAARRRADGDEQLERIAAKVAAAAEVPGNLDIFGAGRHRFELNPPLPEETVAAFERAHGVRLPEDYRRFVTGLADGGAGPGYGLLPLADAYDADTGPLAAPSPFAPGVTYTGDWWDGHIDEDLGRDPRQGTLAIVHHGCTSYTLLVVSGPARGRLVSVDHNGDPAPYVLEDTGFLAWYERWLDELAAGHDVTRITDKIPGGEAELLAIAAADPDPARRARAVWSLCPLPELSPAGRRALAGLAADPVAPVRAAALRTVRRFRAAEAGPAARTALGDDDPAVRAAAVSALRDLQIPDLAAVARTMLGDPDQDVVIRAVWALLDSGELTVADLAPLTSSPDPGIRATGLHYLRDATGDGADALLAAALGDGEARSRWTAVQGIEHRELRHLHPLLEALLETETDPTVLTNLRRAVPKLSPHSP
;
A
#
# COMPACT_ATOMS: atom_id res chain seq x y z
N MET A 1 30.44 4.23 -17.02
CA MET A 1 31.15 3.39 -18.04
C MET A 1 31.68 2.07 -17.48
N GLN A 2 32.23 2.03 -16.26
CA GLN A 2 32.68 0.78 -15.60
C GLN A 2 31.54 -0.23 -15.33
N THR A 3 30.38 0.24 -14.87
CA THR A 3 29.18 -0.59 -14.61
C THR A 3 28.63 -1.28 -15.86
N ALA A 4 28.61 -0.57 -17.00
CA ALA A 4 28.20 -1.14 -18.29
C ALA A 4 29.13 -2.28 -18.74
N ARG A 5 30.44 -2.14 -18.52
CA ARG A 5 31.43 -3.18 -18.85
C ARG A 5 31.35 -4.40 -17.92
N ALA A 6 31.05 -4.21 -16.65
CA ALA A 6 30.85 -5.31 -15.70
C ALA A 6 29.66 -6.19 -16.11
N GLY A 7 28.52 -5.57 -16.48
CA GLY A 7 27.34 -6.30 -16.96
C GLY A 7 27.61 -7.09 -18.25
N VAL A 8 28.30 -6.48 -19.22
CA VAL A 8 28.69 -7.17 -20.46
C VAL A 8 29.67 -8.32 -20.19
N SER A 9 30.58 -8.17 -19.23
CA SER A 9 31.52 -9.24 -18.83
C SER A 9 30.80 -10.45 -18.26
N ALA A 10 29.82 -10.24 -17.37
CA ALA A 10 28.99 -11.31 -16.84
C ALA A 10 28.20 -12.01 -17.95
N ALA A 11 27.63 -11.24 -18.90
CA ALA A 11 26.92 -11.78 -20.05
C ALA A 11 27.84 -12.65 -20.94
N ILE A 12 29.08 -12.22 -21.18
CA ILE A 12 30.08 -13.00 -21.92
C ILE A 12 30.31 -14.36 -21.25
N VAL A 13 30.55 -14.37 -19.93
CA VAL A 13 30.79 -15.61 -19.17
C VAL A 13 29.59 -16.55 -19.25
N LEU A 14 28.37 -16.01 -19.07
CA LEU A 14 27.14 -16.79 -19.18
C LEU A 14 26.93 -17.34 -20.58
N THR A 15 27.18 -16.57 -21.64
CA THR A 15 27.08 -17.03 -23.03
C THR A 15 28.06 -18.16 -23.32
N VAL A 16 29.30 -18.06 -22.84
CA VAL A 16 30.30 -19.14 -22.99
C VAL A 16 29.85 -20.40 -22.25
N ALA A 17 29.39 -20.28 -21.00
CA ALA A 17 28.90 -21.42 -20.22
C ALA A 17 27.69 -22.08 -20.89
N SER A 18 26.75 -21.30 -21.39
CA SER A 18 25.58 -21.78 -22.15
C SER A 18 25.99 -22.46 -23.44
N GLY A 19 26.92 -21.89 -24.21
CA GLY A 19 27.41 -22.50 -25.46
C GLY A 19 28.07 -23.86 -25.23
N LEU A 20 28.92 -23.97 -24.21
CA LEU A 20 29.54 -25.25 -23.82
C LEU A 20 28.50 -26.26 -23.30
N GLY A 21 27.46 -25.80 -22.62
CA GLY A 21 26.35 -26.63 -22.16
C GLY A 21 25.51 -27.19 -23.32
N VAL A 22 25.10 -26.33 -24.25
CA VAL A 22 24.36 -26.72 -25.47
C VAL A 22 25.12 -27.79 -26.23
N HIS A 23 26.43 -27.60 -26.44
CA HIS A 23 27.26 -28.55 -27.17
C HIS A 23 27.32 -29.95 -26.51
N ARG A 24 27.15 -30.04 -25.18
CA ARG A 24 27.16 -31.32 -24.44
C ARG A 24 25.80 -31.98 -24.29
N LEU A 25 24.73 -31.19 -24.23
CA LEU A 25 23.41 -31.64 -23.77
C LEU A 25 22.36 -31.71 -24.87
N VAL A 26 22.56 -31.01 -25.99
CA VAL A 26 21.60 -30.96 -27.09
C VAL A 26 22.20 -31.66 -28.31
N PRO A 27 21.84 -32.93 -28.59
CA PRO A 27 22.36 -33.64 -29.74
C PRO A 27 21.70 -33.19 -31.06
N GLY A 28 22.38 -33.44 -32.17
CA GLY A 28 21.88 -33.20 -33.52
C GLY A 28 22.00 -31.75 -33.99
N ASP A 29 21.46 -31.50 -35.19
CA ASP A 29 21.61 -30.21 -35.90
C ASP A 29 21.05 -29.02 -35.11
N VAL A 30 20.03 -29.26 -34.28
CA VAL A 30 19.46 -28.24 -33.38
C VAL A 30 20.51 -27.72 -32.39
N GLY A 31 21.34 -28.60 -31.84
CA GLY A 31 22.43 -28.22 -30.94
C GLY A 31 23.53 -27.42 -31.65
N GLY A 32 23.80 -27.76 -32.92
CA GLY A 32 24.72 -27.03 -33.79
C GLY A 32 24.27 -25.58 -33.99
N TYR A 33 23.08 -25.39 -34.56
CA TYR A 33 22.55 -24.04 -34.83
C TYR A 33 22.38 -23.18 -33.56
N LEU A 34 22.02 -23.79 -32.42
CA LEU A 34 21.98 -23.06 -31.14
C LEU A 34 23.38 -22.64 -30.68
N GLY A 35 24.38 -23.51 -30.87
CA GLY A 35 25.79 -23.19 -30.62
C GLY A 35 26.27 -22.02 -31.47
N ASP A 36 25.98 -22.02 -32.77
CA ASP A 36 26.36 -20.95 -33.70
C ASP A 36 25.69 -19.62 -33.35
N ALA A 37 24.40 -19.65 -33.03
CA ALA A 37 23.70 -18.47 -32.55
C ALA A 37 24.34 -17.90 -31.28
N LEU A 38 24.70 -18.76 -30.30
CA LEU A 38 25.40 -18.33 -29.09
C LEU A 38 26.82 -17.82 -29.36
N TYR A 39 27.51 -18.36 -30.36
CA TYR A 39 28.80 -17.85 -30.80
C TYR A 39 28.68 -16.43 -31.38
N ALA A 40 27.68 -16.18 -32.22
CA ALA A 40 27.42 -14.83 -32.70
C ALA A 40 27.04 -13.85 -31.58
N VAL A 41 26.29 -14.30 -30.57
CA VAL A 41 26.03 -13.51 -29.34
C VAL A 41 27.33 -13.17 -28.63
N LEU A 42 28.25 -14.14 -28.48
CA LEU A 42 29.55 -13.92 -27.85
C LEU A 42 30.37 -12.88 -28.62
N ILE A 43 30.49 -13.00 -29.94
CA ILE A 43 31.20 -12.02 -30.79
C ILE A 43 30.56 -10.64 -30.64
N TYR A 44 29.22 -10.54 -30.67
CA TYR A 44 28.51 -9.28 -30.44
C TYR A 44 28.88 -8.65 -29.09
N LEU A 45 28.86 -9.44 -28.00
CA LEU A 45 29.17 -8.96 -26.66
C LEU A 45 30.63 -8.51 -26.52
N LEU A 46 31.58 -9.18 -27.17
CA LEU A 46 32.98 -8.77 -27.21
C LEU A 46 33.16 -7.43 -27.94
N LEU A 47 32.46 -7.25 -29.06
CA LEU A 47 32.45 -5.97 -29.78
C LEU A 47 31.81 -4.85 -28.95
N LEU A 48 30.72 -5.15 -28.24
CA LEU A 48 30.06 -4.22 -27.32
C LEU A 48 30.97 -3.85 -26.13
N PHE A 49 31.69 -4.82 -25.57
CA PHE A 49 32.66 -4.59 -24.50
C PHE A 49 33.79 -3.64 -24.94
N ALA A 50 34.30 -3.85 -26.15
CA ALA A 50 35.33 -3.01 -26.75
C ALA A 50 34.81 -1.61 -27.09
N ARG A 51 33.59 -1.51 -27.63
CA ARG A 51 32.95 -0.25 -28.05
C ARG A 51 31.55 -0.09 -27.45
N PRO A 52 31.44 0.29 -26.17
CA PRO A 52 30.15 0.37 -25.47
C PRO A 52 29.20 1.45 -26.01
N ALA A 53 29.72 2.45 -26.74
CA ALA A 53 28.93 3.50 -27.37
C ALA A 53 28.48 3.16 -28.82
N ALA A 54 28.80 1.96 -29.33
CA ALA A 54 28.45 1.59 -30.69
C ALA A 54 26.95 1.25 -30.82
N ALA A 55 26.33 1.77 -31.89
CA ALA A 55 24.93 1.49 -32.20
C ALA A 55 24.69 0.00 -32.49
N ALA A 56 23.58 -0.53 -31.99
CA ALA A 56 23.23 -1.94 -32.11
C ALA A 56 23.25 -2.50 -33.55
N PRO A 57 22.77 -1.78 -34.59
CA PRO A 57 22.86 -2.26 -35.98
C PRO A 57 24.30 -2.42 -36.49
N ARG A 58 25.22 -1.56 -36.05
CA ARG A 58 26.64 -1.65 -36.45
C ARG A 58 27.31 -2.86 -35.81
N LEU A 59 27.04 -3.11 -34.53
CA LEU A 59 27.54 -4.27 -33.81
C LEU A 59 26.96 -5.57 -34.37
N TRP A 60 25.68 -5.57 -34.74
CA TRP A 60 25.03 -6.70 -35.40
C TRP A 60 25.70 -7.03 -36.73
N ALA A 61 25.86 -6.04 -37.61
CA ALA A 61 26.49 -6.23 -38.91
C ALA A 61 27.94 -6.71 -38.77
N ALA A 62 28.70 -6.14 -37.83
CA ALA A 62 30.08 -6.54 -37.56
C ALA A 62 30.18 -7.97 -36.99
N ALA A 63 29.33 -8.34 -36.03
CA ALA A 63 29.34 -9.69 -35.46
C ALA A 63 28.97 -10.75 -36.50
N THR A 64 27.92 -10.51 -37.29
CA THR A 64 27.52 -11.38 -38.39
C THR A 64 28.62 -11.51 -39.44
N ALA A 65 29.25 -10.39 -39.84
CA ALA A 65 30.34 -10.41 -40.80
C ALA A 65 31.55 -11.20 -40.28
N VAL A 66 31.93 -11.04 -39.00
CA VAL A 66 33.01 -11.82 -38.39
C VAL A 66 32.69 -13.31 -38.43
N CYS A 67 31.48 -13.72 -38.03
CA CYS A 67 31.10 -15.12 -38.05
C CYS A 67 31.09 -15.70 -39.47
N TRP A 68 30.53 -14.97 -40.44
CA TRP A 68 30.50 -15.39 -41.84
C TRP A 68 31.90 -15.46 -42.47
N LEU A 69 32.82 -14.57 -42.09
CA LEU A 69 34.21 -14.63 -42.56
C LEU A 69 34.94 -15.85 -41.98
N ILE A 70 34.70 -16.18 -40.71
CA ILE A 70 35.24 -17.38 -40.08
C ILE A 70 34.68 -18.63 -40.78
N GLU A 71 33.36 -18.67 -41.00
CA GLU A 71 32.68 -19.78 -41.67
C GLU A 71 33.18 -19.96 -43.12
N ALA A 72 33.29 -18.89 -43.89
CA ALA A 72 33.83 -18.91 -45.25
C ALA A 72 35.31 -19.34 -45.28
N ALA A 73 36.11 -18.99 -44.26
CA ALA A 73 37.50 -19.41 -44.18
C ALA A 73 37.64 -20.93 -44.07
N GLN A 74 36.65 -21.65 -43.56
CA GLN A 74 36.69 -23.12 -43.46
C GLN A 74 36.75 -23.81 -44.82
N LEU A 75 36.33 -23.14 -45.91
CA LEU A 75 36.49 -23.63 -47.29
C LEU A 75 37.96 -23.73 -47.72
N THR A 76 38.89 -23.10 -47.01
CA THR A 76 40.32 -23.07 -47.35
C THR A 76 41.15 -24.17 -46.68
N GLY A 77 40.54 -24.97 -45.78
CA GLY A 77 41.16 -26.13 -45.13
C GLY A 77 42.08 -25.84 -43.94
N TRP A 78 42.74 -24.68 -43.87
CA TRP A 78 43.62 -24.35 -42.74
C TRP A 78 42.89 -24.28 -41.37
N PRO A 79 41.61 -23.86 -41.27
CA PRO A 79 40.90 -23.91 -39.99
C PRO A 79 40.75 -25.33 -39.46
N ALA A 80 40.44 -26.29 -40.33
CA ALA A 80 40.32 -27.69 -39.96
C ALA A 80 41.64 -28.25 -39.42
N GLU A 81 42.77 -27.96 -40.07
CA GLU A 81 44.10 -28.41 -39.62
C GLU A 81 44.48 -27.88 -38.23
N LEU A 82 44.10 -26.64 -37.91
CA LEU A 82 44.34 -26.07 -36.57
C LEU A 82 43.39 -26.65 -35.53
N SER A 83 42.12 -26.86 -35.91
CA SER A 83 41.08 -27.45 -35.06
C SER A 83 41.33 -28.92 -34.71
N GLU A 84 42.13 -29.64 -35.50
CA GLU A 84 42.66 -30.97 -35.13
C GLU A 84 43.72 -30.90 -34.03
N LYS A 85 44.51 -29.83 -34.01
CA LYS A 85 45.64 -29.65 -33.09
C LYS A 85 45.28 -28.92 -31.80
N SER A 86 44.14 -28.22 -31.77
CA SER A 86 43.72 -27.40 -30.64
C SER A 86 42.21 -27.36 -30.47
N VAL A 87 41.75 -27.69 -29.26
CA VAL A 87 40.35 -27.55 -28.85
C VAL A 87 39.90 -26.09 -28.93
N LEU A 88 40.79 -25.14 -28.59
CA LEU A 88 40.47 -23.72 -28.66
C LEU A 88 40.30 -23.27 -30.12
N ALA A 89 41.17 -23.73 -31.02
CA ALA A 89 41.02 -23.46 -32.45
C ALA A 89 39.69 -24.03 -32.97
N ARG A 90 39.32 -25.24 -32.54
CA ARG A 90 38.03 -25.86 -32.89
C ARG A 90 36.82 -25.05 -32.42
N LEU A 91 36.88 -24.46 -31.22
CA LEU A 91 35.81 -23.63 -30.68
C LEU A 91 35.70 -22.25 -31.35
N VAL A 92 36.80 -21.68 -31.84
CA VAL A 92 36.83 -20.32 -32.41
C VAL A 92 36.67 -20.33 -33.93
N LEU A 93 37.28 -21.31 -34.61
CA LEU A 93 37.36 -21.35 -36.06
C LEU A 93 36.42 -22.38 -36.70
N GLY A 94 35.90 -23.34 -35.92
CA GLY A 94 35.11 -24.46 -36.44
C GLY A 94 35.97 -25.49 -37.21
N SER A 95 35.32 -26.49 -37.79
CA SER A 95 36.00 -27.58 -38.51
C SER A 95 35.46 -27.88 -39.91
N GLY A 96 34.35 -27.26 -40.34
CA GLY A 96 33.80 -27.50 -41.66
C GLY A 96 32.59 -26.63 -41.95
N PHE A 97 32.50 -26.17 -43.20
CA PHE A 97 31.53 -25.18 -43.64
C PHE A 97 30.10 -25.74 -43.70
N ASN A 98 29.14 -25.00 -43.15
CA ASN A 98 27.72 -25.24 -43.31
C ASN A 98 26.95 -23.94 -43.61
N ALA A 99 26.23 -23.92 -44.74
CA ALA A 99 25.45 -22.76 -45.16
C ALA A 99 24.29 -22.43 -44.20
N GLY A 100 23.78 -23.41 -43.45
CA GLY A 100 22.73 -23.21 -42.44
C GLY A 100 23.21 -22.32 -41.28
N ASP A 101 24.50 -22.40 -40.93
CA ASP A 101 25.09 -21.69 -39.79
C ASP A 101 25.09 -20.17 -40.04
N LEU A 102 25.18 -19.75 -41.31
CA LEU A 102 25.08 -18.34 -41.70
C LEU A 102 23.78 -17.68 -41.18
N ALA A 103 22.67 -18.41 -41.26
CA ALA A 103 21.38 -17.94 -40.75
C ALA A 103 21.35 -17.95 -39.22
N ALA A 104 21.92 -18.98 -38.58
CA ALA A 104 22.02 -19.08 -37.13
C ALA A 104 22.86 -17.94 -36.53
N TYR A 105 24.01 -17.61 -37.13
CA TYR A 105 24.84 -16.47 -36.71
C TYR A 105 24.10 -15.14 -36.82
N ALA A 106 23.44 -14.89 -37.97
CA ALA A 106 22.69 -13.66 -38.17
C ALA A 106 21.53 -13.52 -37.17
N ALA A 107 20.84 -14.63 -36.85
CA ALA A 107 19.78 -14.69 -35.86
C ALA A 107 20.29 -14.44 -34.43
N GLY A 108 21.39 -15.09 -34.03
CA GLY A 108 22.02 -14.89 -32.72
C GLY A 108 22.48 -13.45 -32.49
N ALA A 109 23.18 -12.87 -33.47
CA ALA A 109 23.58 -11.47 -33.42
C ALA A 109 22.36 -10.52 -33.37
N ALA A 110 21.28 -10.83 -34.11
CA ALA A 110 20.07 -10.01 -34.13
C ALA A 110 19.35 -10.04 -32.77
N ALA A 111 19.28 -11.21 -32.12
CA ALA A 111 18.75 -11.35 -30.77
C ALA A 111 19.57 -10.52 -29.76
N ALA A 112 20.91 -10.56 -29.82
CA ALA A 112 21.77 -9.73 -28.97
C ALA A 112 21.55 -8.23 -29.22
N ALA A 113 21.40 -7.81 -30.47
CA ALA A 113 21.12 -6.42 -30.84
C ALA A 113 19.74 -5.94 -30.36
N ALA A 114 18.72 -6.79 -30.43
CA ALA A 114 17.39 -6.50 -29.91
C ALA A 114 17.42 -6.30 -28.39
N LEU A 115 18.08 -7.21 -27.65
CA LEU A 115 18.24 -7.10 -26.20
C LEU A 115 19.03 -5.85 -25.78
N HIS A 116 20.13 -5.54 -26.48
CA HIS A 116 20.88 -4.32 -26.26
C HIS A 116 20.01 -3.07 -26.48
N THR A 117 19.22 -3.03 -27.55
CA THR A 117 18.31 -1.92 -27.85
C THR A 117 17.22 -1.77 -26.79
N LEU A 118 16.60 -2.88 -26.37
CA LEU A 118 15.60 -2.88 -25.30
C LEU A 118 16.17 -2.39 -23.97
N ALA A 119 17.37 -2.83 -23.61
CA ALA A 119 18.04 -2.38 -22.39
C ALA A 119 18.40 -0.88 -22.44
N ALA A 120 18.82 -0.39 -23.60
CA ALA A 120 19.09 1.03 -23.80
C ALA A 120 17.81 1.89 -23.70
N ARG A 121 16.70 1.42 -24.30
CA ARG A 121 15.39 2.08 -24.20
C ARG A 121 14.88 2.15 -22.76
N ARG A 122 14.88 1.03 -22.03
CA ARG A 122 14.51 1.03 -20.60
C ARG A 122 15.36 1.96 -19.74
N ARG A 123 16.64 2.15 -20.09
CA ARG A 123 17.47 3.16 -19.43
C ARG A 123 16.99 4.57 -19.76
N ALA A 124 16.84 4.91 -21.04
CA ALA A 124 16.33 6.21 -21.45
C ALA A 124 14.95 6.51 -20.83
N ASP A 125 14.00 5.58 -20.90
CA ASP A 125 12.64 5.74 -20.35
C ASP A 125 12.68 6.05 -18.85
N GLY A 126 13.54 5.37 -18.09
CA GLY A 126 13.69 5.61 -16.65
C GLY A 126 14.41 6.93 -16.33
N ASP A 127 15.34 7.38 -17.16
CA ASP A 127 16.02 8.67 -16.97
C ASP A 127 15.05 9.82 -17.30
N GLU A 128 14.30 9.71 -18.38
CA GLU A 128 13.20 10.63 -18.71
C GLU A 128 12.12 10.65 -17.61
N GLN A 129 11.83 9.51 -16.99
CA GLN A 129 10.92 9.43 -15.85
C GLN A 129 11.45 10.20 -14.64
N LEU A 130 12.74 10.07 -14.30
CA LEU A 130 13.34 10.86 -13.21
C LEU A 130 13.30 12.36 -13.49
N GLU A 131 13.56 12.78 -14.73
CA GLU A 131 13.45 14.19 -15.14
C GLU A 131 12.01 14.71 -14.97
N ARG A 132 11.00 13.93 -15.39
CA ARG A 132 9.59 14.28 -15.17
C ARG A 132 9.25 14.36 -13.69
N ILE A 133 9.68 13.40 -12.88
CA ILE A 133 9.46 13.40 -11.44
C ILE A 133 10.09 14.64 -10.81
N ALA A 134 11.34 14.97 -11.14
CA ALA A 134 12.02 16.15 -10.63
C ALA A 134 11.23 17.44 -10.97
N ALA A 135 10.75 17.56 -12.21
CA ALA A 135 9.92 18.68 -12.63
C ALA A 135 8.58 18.75 -11.87
N LYS A 136 7.93 17.60 -11.65
CA LYS A 136 6.68 17.51 -10.89
C LYS A 136 6.86 17.90 -9.42
N VAL A 137 7.95 17.47 -8.77
CA VAL A 137 8.27 17.85 -7.38
C VAL A 137 8.51 19.36 -7.28
N ALA A 138 9.30 19.93 -8.19
CA ALA A 138 9.54 21.38 -8.22
C ALA A 138 8.25 22.17 -8.44
N ALA A 139 7.36 21.70 -9.32
CA ALA A 139 6.06 22.32 -9.54
C ALA A 139 5.15 22.21 -8.31
N ALA A 140 5.17 21.08 -7.59
CA ALA A 140 4.34 20.86 -6.41
C ALA A 140 4.64 21.83 -5.26
N ALA A 141 5.88 22.29 -5.13
CA ALA A 141 6.30 23.29 -4.14
C ALA A 141 5.64 24.66 -4.35
N GLU A 142 5.32 25.00 -5.60
CA GLU A 142 4.78 26.30 -6.00
C GLU A 142 3.24 26.36 -5.95
N VAL A 143 2.57 25.22 -5.76
CA VAL A 143 1.10 25.17 -5.70
C VAL A 143 0.60 25.64 -4.33
N PRO A 144 -0.24 26.69 -4.26
CA PRO A 144 -0.80 27.15 -2.99
C PRO A 144 -1.59 26.06 -2.26
N GLY A 145 -1.35 25.91 -0.95
CA GLY A 145 -2.01 24.91 -0.10
C GLY A 145 -1.28 23.57 0.00
N ASN A 146 -0.35 23.26 -0.91
CA ASN A 146 0.39 22.00 -0.83
C ASN A 146 1.29 21.90 0.41
N LEU A 147 1.80 23.02 0.92
CA LEU A 147 2.60 23.06 2.15
C LEU A 147 1.77 22.83 3.42
N ASP A 148 0.44 23.00 3.33
CA ASP A 148 -0.49 22.77 4.45
C ASP A 148 -0.95 21.30 4.51
N ILE A 149 -0.62 20.48 3.51
CA ILE A 149 -0.87 19.04 3.52
C ILE A 149 -0.09 18.42 4.68
N PHE A 150 -0.70 17.42 5.32
CA PHE A 150 -0.12 16.72 6.46
C PHE A 150 1.32 16.26 6.16
N GLY A 151 2.26 16.72 6.98
CA GLY A 151 3.68 16.41 6.90
C GLY A 151 4.48 17.17 5.83
N ALA A 152 3.82 17.75 4.82
CA ALA A 152 4.47 18.45 3.70
C ALA A 152 5.30 19.66 4.15
N GLY A 153 4.88 20.35 5.21
CA GLY A 153 5.66 21.44 5.81
C GLY A 153 7.04 21.05 6.34
N ARG A 154 7.32 19.75 6.59
CA ARG A 154 8.64 19.30 7.06
C ARG A 154 9.67 19.23 5.93
N HIS A 155 9.28 18.68 4.78
CA HIS A 155 10.19 18.51 3.65
C HIS A 155 10.03 19.61 2.61
N ARG A 156 8.91 20.36 2.59
CA ARG A 156 8.65 21.50 1.70
C ARG A 156 8.85 21.21 0.20
N PHE A 157 8.60 19.96 -0.19
CA PHE A 157 8.92 19.41 -1.51
C PHE A 157 10.40 19.52 -1.92
N GLU A 158 11.31 19.65 -0.96
CA GLU A 158 12.76 19.62 -1.18
C GLU A 158 13.26 18.17 -1.23
N LEU A 159 14.01 17.83 -2.26
CA LEU A 159 14.67 16.54 -2.41
C LEU A 159 16.05 16.57 -1.76
N ASN A 160 16.42 15.48 -1.08
CA ASN A 160 17.79 15.32 -0.59
C ASN A 160 18.74 15.04 -1.77
N PRO A 161 20.05 15.32 -1.63
CA PRO A 161 21.03 14.95 -2.65
C PRO A 161 21.05 13.43 -2.92
N PRO A 162 21.28 12.99 -4.17
CA PRO A 162 21.41 11.58 -4.49
C PRO A 162 22.69 10.98 -3.90
N LEU A 163 22.67 9.67 -3.64
CA LEU A 163 23.83 8.92 -3.14
C LEU A 163 24.81 8.57 -4.27
N PRO A 164 26.13 8.60 -3.99
CA PRO A 164 27.12 8.02 -4.88
C PRO A 164 26.88 6.52 -5.11
N GLU A 165 27.16 6.06 -6.33
CA GLU A 165 27.10 4.65 -6.72
C GLU A 165 27.88 3.71 -5.78
N GLU A 166 29.03 4.18 -5.27
CA GLU A 166 29.85 3.42 -4.33
C GLU A 166 29.16 3.21 -2.98
N THR A 167 28.45 4.22 -2.47
CA THR A 167 27.70 4.14 -1.21
C THR A 167 26.57 3.12 -1.32
N VAL A 168 25.79 3.19 -2.39
CA VAL A 168 24.69 2.23 -2.63
C VAL A 168 25.24 0.81 -2.82
N ALA A 169 26.34 0.65 -3.55
CA ALA A 169 26.99 -0.66 -3.73
C ALA A 169 27.60 -1.20 -2.41
N ALA A 170 28.05 -0.33 -1.51
CA ALA A 170 28.50 -0.73 -0.18
C ALA A 170 27.32 -1.22 0.68
N PHE A 171 26.20 -0.50 0.66
CA PHE A 171 24.96 -0.93 1.32
C PHE A 171 24.46 -2.28 0.79
N GLU A 172 24.34 -2.43 -0.53
CA GLU A 172 23.93 -3.68 -1.19
C GLU A 172 24.83 -4.86 -0.75
N ARG A 173 26.16 -4.65 -0.67
CA ARG A 173 27.11 -5.67 -0.18
C ARG A 173 26.96 -5.97 1.30
N ALA A 174 26.81 -4.95 2.14
CA ALA A 174 26.69 -5.10 3.59
C ALA A 174 25.46 -5.93 3.98
N HIS A 175 24.36 -5.76 3.26
CA HIS A 175 23.09 -6.44 3.55
C HIS A 175 22.81 -7.65 2.64
N GLY A 176 23.74 -8.01 1.75
CA GLY A 176 23.61 -9.17 0.86
C GLY A 176 22.41 -9.09 -0.09
N VAL A 177 22.02 -7.88 -0.51
CA VAL A 177 20.82 -7.62 -1.32
C VAL A 177 21.15 -6.79 -2.55
N ARG A 178 20.30 -6.85 -3.57
CA ARG A 178 20.29 -5.87 -4.67
C ARG A 178 19.00 -5.08 -4.60
N LEU A 179 19.09 -3.76 -4.51
CA LEU A 179 17.92 -2.90 -4.44
C LEU A 179 17.06 -3.04 -5.71
N PRO A 180 15.72 -2.91 -5.62
CA PRO A 180 14.86 -2.83 -6.80
C PRO A 180 15.33 -1.74 -7.77
N GLU A 181 15.28 -2.01 -9.08
CA GLU A 181 15.90 -1.16 -10.11
C GLU A 181 15.40 0.29 -10.04
N ASP A 182 14.07 0.46 -9.91
CA ASP A 182 13.39 1.75 -9.77
C ASP A 182 13.92 2.56 -8.59
N TYR A 183 13.93 1.97 -7.39
CA TYR A 183 14.36 2.65 -6.18
C TYR A 183 15.87 2.92 -6.20
N ARG A 184 16.66 1.96 -6.68
CA ARG A 184 18.11 2.13 -6.84
C ARG A 184 18.42 3.30 -7.76
N ARG A 185 17.70 3.42 -8.88
CA ARG A 185 17.86 4.50 -9.84
C ARG A 185 17.48 5.84 -9.21
N PHE A 186 16.37 5.90 -8.47
CA PHE A 186 15.96 7.08 -7.74
C PHE A 186 17.03 7.56 -6.75
N VAL A 187 17.55 6.67 -5.89
CA VAL A 187 18.53 7.07 -4.87
C VAL A 187 19.88 7.49 -5.44
N THR A 188 20.31 6.94 -6.58
CA THR A 188 21.58 7.33 -7.22
C THR A 188 21.44 8.49 -8.21
N GLY A 189 20.25 8.69 -8.78
CA GLY A 189 20.02 9.58 -9.91
C GLY A 189 19.24 10.85 -9.56
N LEU A 190 18.41 10.80 -8.53
CA LEU A 190 17.51 11.90 -8.17
C LEU A 190 17.65 12.33 -6.70
N ALA A 191 17.41 11.44 -5.73
CA ALA A 191 17.38 11.84 -4.32
C ALA A 191 17.50 10.67 -3.32
N ASP A 192 18.17 10.91 -2.19
CA ASP A 192 18.18 10.01 -1.03
C ASP A 192 17.22 10.49 0.07
N GLY A 193 15.94 10.31 -0.17
CA GLY A 193 14.89 10.82 0.70
C GLY A 193 14.50 12.27 0.41
N GLY A 194 13.81 12.90 1.36
CA GLY A 194 13.30 14.27 1.22
C GLY A 194 11.82 14.26 0.85
N ALA A 195 11.44 14.97 -0.21
CA ALA A 195 10.04 15.08 -0.63
C ALA A 195 9.36 13.71 -0.80
N GLY A 196 8.13 13.60 -0.29
CA GLY A 196 7.32 12.38 -0.39
C GLY A 196 6.01 12.53 0.37
N PRO A 197 5.13 11.51 0.35
CA PRO A 197 3.92 11.51 1.17
C PRO A 197 4.21 11.65 2.67
N GLY A 198 3.27 12.23 3.42
CA GLY A 198 3.38 12.37 4.87
C GLY A 198 4.62 13.16 5.27
N TYR A 199 5.49 12.56 6.09
CA TYR A 199 6.72 13.22 6.54
C TYR A 199 7.86 13.21 5.51
N GLY A 200 7.64 12.67 4.32
CA GLY A 200 8.65 12.57 3.28
C GLY A 200 9.30 11.19 3.19
N LEU A 201 10.13 11.02 2.17
CA LEU A 201 10.92 9.80 1.97
C LEU A 201 12.09 9.76 2.98
N LEU A 202 12.27 8.61 3.62
CA LEU A 202 13.40 8.35 4.49
C LEU A 202 14.70 8.15 3.67
N PRO A 203 15.84 8.70 4.12
CA PRO A 203 17.15 8.36 3.57
C PRO A 203 17.42 6.86 3.67
N LEU A 204 18.19 6.28 2.73
CA LEU A 204 18.47 4.85 2.68
C LEU A 204 19.05 4.30 4.00
N ALA A 205 19.85 5.10 4.69
CA ALA A 205 20.44 4.73 5.98
C ALA A 205 19.39 4.57 7.09
N ASP A 206 18.32 5.37 7.05
CA ASP A 206 17.25 5.38 8.05
C ASP A 206 16.10 4.44 7.65
N ALA A 207 15.99 4.10 6.36
CA ALA A 207 14.96 3.22 5.83
C ALA A 207 15.16 1.74 6.22
N TYR A 208 16.36 1.34 6.65
CA TYR A 208 16.63 0.01 7.16
C TYR A 208 16.68 -0.02 8.68
N ASP A 209 15.77 -0.79 9.26
CA ASP A 209 15.75 -1.10 10.69
C ASP A 209 16.29 -2.53 10.92
N ALA A 210 17.39 -2.65 11.66
CA ALA A 210 18.02 -3.93 11.93
C ALA A 210 17.13 -4.88 12.77
N ASP A 211 16.18 -4.33 13.52
CA ASP A 211 15.25 -5.10 14.34
C ASP A 211 14.16 -5.80 13.49
N THR A 212 13.97 -5.38 12.23
CA THR A 212 13.01 -5.98 11.28
C THR A 212 13.52 -7.25 10.59
N GLY A 213 14.77 -7.63 10.85
CA GLY A 213 15.42 -8.80 10.25
C GLY A 213 16.15 -8.51 8.93
N PRO A 214 16.81 -9.53 8.34
CA PRO A 214 17.73 -9.32 7.23
C PRO A 214 17.04 -8.93 5.92
N LEU A 215 17.59 -7.96 5.18
CA LEU A 215 17.09 -7.58 3.85
C LEU A 215 17.17 -8.69 2.80
N ALA A 216 18.11 -9.63 2.94
CA ALA A 216 18.24 -10.78 2.05
C ALA A 216 17.20 -11.88 2.32
N ALA A 217 16.54 -11.84 3.49
CA ALA A 217 15.47 -12.78 3.79
C ALA A 217 14.22 -12.42 2.97
N PRO A 218 13.48 -13.41 2.42
CA PRO A 218 12.31 -13.12 1.61
C PRO A 218 11.17 -12.58 2.50
N SER A 219 10.62 -11.44 2.12
CA SER A 219 9.37 -10.92 2.70
C SER A 219 8.19 -11.83 2.37
N PRO A 220 7.21 -12.02 3.28
CA PRO A 220 6.01 -12.79 3.02
C PRO A 220 4.97 -12.06 2.15
N PHE A 221 5.13 -10.74 1.93
CA PHE A 221 4.16 -9.96 1.17
C PHE A 221 4.11 -10.38 -0.31
N ALA A 222 2.90 -10.67 -0.77
CA ALA A 222 2.59 -11.06 -2.14
C ALA A 222 1.52 -10.14 -2.76
N PRO A 223 1.65 -9.77 -4.05
CA PRO A 223 0.64 -8.96 -4.74
C PRO A 223 -0.69 -9.72 -4.89
N GLY A 224 -1.82 -9.01 -4.79
CA GLY A 224 -3.16 -9.58 -4.99
C GLY A 224 -3.65 -10.48 -3.84
N VAL A 225 -2.94 -10.51 -2.72
CA VAL A 225 -3.39 -11.20 -1.50
C VAL A 225 -4.16 -10.23 -0.62
N THR A 226 -5.31 -10.66 -0.15
CA THR A 226 -6.11 -9.96 0.87
C THR A 226 -5.72 -10.48 2.25
N TYR A 227 -5.12 -9.62 3.05
CA TYR A 227 -4.70 -9.92 4.42
C TYR A 227 -5.82 -9.60 5.42
N THR A 228 -5.91 -10.38 6.49
CA THR A 228 -6.86 -10.19 7.60
C THR A 228 -6.16 -9.51 8.79
N GLY A 229 -6.92 -8.96 9.74
CA GLY A 229 -6.34 -8.22 10.89
C GLY A 229 -5.48 -9.10 11.80
N ASP A 230 -5.83 -10.38 11.92
CA ASP A 230 -5.08 -11.40 12.70
C ASP A 230 -3.88 -11.99 11.95
N TRP A 231 -3.65 -11.59 10.69
CA TRP A 231 -2.56 -12.14 9.88
C TRP A 231 -1.18 -11.90 10.50
N TRP A 232 -1.01 -10.75 11.17
CA TRP A 232 0.23 -10.39 11.86
C TRP A 232 0.57 -11.36 12.98
N ASP A 233 -0.42 -11.75 13.80
CA ASP A 233 -0.24 -12.64 14.95
C ASP A 233 0.25 -14.03 14.52
N GLY A 234 -0.08 -14.46 13.30
CA GLY A 234 0.37 -15.74 12.74
C GLY A 234 1.78 -15.70 12.10
N HIS A 235 2.38 -14.52 11.92
CA HIS A 235 3.67 -14.35 11.24
C HIS A 235 4.80 -13.87 12.16
N ILE A 236 4.48 -13.37 13.34
CA ILE A 236 5.46 -13.06 14.38
C ILE A 236 5.83 -14.36 15.09
N ASP A 237 7.10 -14.73 15.02
CA ASP A 237 7.65 -15.84 15.80
C ASP A 237 9.01 -15.38 16.37
N GLU A 238 8.99 -14.93 17.63
CA GLU A 238 10.18 -14.44 18.34
C GLU A 238 11.24 -15.55 18.49
N ASP A 239 10.82 -16.80 18.67
CA ASP A 239 11.71 -17.96 18.84
C ASP A 239 12.43 -18.33 17.53
N LEU A 240 11.78 -18.08 16.38
CA LEU A 240 12.34 -18.28 15.05
C LEU A 240 12.90 -17.01 14.40
N GLY A 241 12.80 -15.86 15.06
CA GLY A 241 13.24 -14.56 14.53
C GLY A 241 12.50 -14.15 13.24
N ARG A 242 11.23 -14.55 13.10
CA ARG A 242 10.41 -14.20 11.94
C ARG A 242 9.66 -12.91 12.21
N ASP A 243 9.98 -11.90 11.42
CA ASP A 243 9.27 -10.63 11.37
C ASP A 243 8.69 -10.45 9.96
N PRO A 244 7.38 -10.19 9.79
CA PRO A 244 6.79 -9.96 8.47
C PRO A 244 7.40 -8.76 7.71
N ARG A 245 8.12 -7.87 8.40
CA ARG A 245 8.85 -6.73 7.83
C ARG A 245 10.22 -7.10 7.26
N GLN A 246 10.71 -8.33 7.47
CA GLN A 246 11.95 -8.80 6.87
C GLN A 246 11.94 -8.64 5.35
N GLY A 247 13.10 -8.38 4.75
CA GLY A 247 13.18 -8.18 3.30
C GLY A 247 12.51 -6.91 2.80
N THR A 248 12.28 -5.92 3.67
CA THR A 248 11.68 -4.62 3.32
C THR A 248 12.49 -3.42 3.82
N LEU A 249 12.25 -2.25 3.23
CA LEU A 249 12.77 -0.95 3.66
C LEU A 249 11.60 -0.03 4.01
N ALA A 250 11.62 0.62 5.17
CA ALA A 250 10.64 1.65 5.52
C ALA A 250 10.96 2.94 4.77
N ILE A 251 10.27 3.19 3.66
CA ILE A 251 10.55 4.34 2.80
C ILE A 251 9.75 5.58 3.19
N VAL A 252 8.61 5.43 3.86
CA VAL A 252 7.81 6.54 4.41
C VAL A 252 7.30 6.18 5.80
N HIS A 253 7.37 7.15 6.71
CA HIS A 253 6.68 7.12 8.00
C HIS A 253 5.50 8.10 7.95
N HIS A 254 4.28 7.61 8.21
CA HIS A 254 3.06 8.43 8.18
C HIS A 254 2.66 8.97 9.56
N GLY A 255 3.44 8.67 10.61
CA GLY A 255 3.09 8.97 11.99
C GLY A 255 2.51 7.75 12.72
N CYS A 256 2.60 7.78 14.05
CA CYS A 256 2.17 6.70 14.94
C CYS A 256 2.82 5.36 14.56
N THR A 257 2.02 4.42 14.07
CA THR A 257 2.40 3.04 13.76
C THR A 257 2.33 2.73 12.26
N SER A 258 2.02 3.72 11.41
CA SER A 258 1.79 3.50 9.98
C SER A 258 3.02 3.81 9.12
N TYR A 259 3.37 2.86 8.24
CA TYR A 259 4.54 2.92 7.37
C TYR A 259 4.19 2.47 5.95
N THR A 260 4.94 3.01 4.98
CA THR A 260 5.07 2.40 3.65
C THR A 260 6.40 1.69 3.55
N LEU A 261 6.34 0.39 3.28
CA LEU A 261 7.52 -0.46 3.10
C LEU A 261 7.76 -0.74 1.62
N LEU A 262 9.01 -0.68 1.17
CA LEU A 262 9.45 -1.18 -0.13
C LEU A 262 9.94 -2.62 0.03
N VAL A 263 9.36 -3.56 -0.69
CA VAL A 263 9.82 -4.96 -0.67
C VAL A 263 11.10 -5.08 -1.52
N VAL A 264 12.21 -5.45 -0.88
CA VAL A 264 13.50 -5.61 -1.56
C VAL A 264 13.82 -7.08 -1.89
N SER A 265 13.23 -8.00 -1.13
CA SER A 265 13.36 -9.46 -1.30
C SER A 265 12.01 -10.13 -1.07
N GLY A 266 11.61 -11.07 -1.93
CA GLY A 266 10.33 -11.80 -1.80
C GLY A 266 9.39 -11.66 -3.01
N PRO A 267 8.16 -12.20 -2.93
CA PRO A 267 7.22 -12.26 -4.05
C PRO A 267 6.78 -10.89 -4.59
N ALA A 268 6.63 -9.89 -3.72
CA ALA A 268 6.28 -8.52 -4.09
C ALA A 268 7.49 -7.61 -4.39
N ARG A 269 8.69 -8.17 -4.64
CA ARG A 269 9.92 -7.37 -4.84
C ARG A 269 9.73 -6.20 -5.82
N GLY A 270 10.11 -5.01 -5.36
CA GLY A 270 10.01 -3.74 -6.09
C GLY A 270 8.71 -2.98 -5.86
N ARG A 271 7.69 -3.63 -5.29
CA ARG A 271 6.42 -2.98 -4.91
C ARG A 271 6.44 -2.48 -3.47
N LEU A 272 5.45 -1.66 -3.18
CA LEU A 272 5.25 -1.04 -1.89
C LEU A 272 4.12 -1.73 -1.13
N VAL A 273 4.20 -1.71 0.20
CA VAL A 273 3.21 -2.27 1.11
C VAL A 273 2.88 -1.24 2.17
N SER A 274 1.60 -0.97 2.36
CA SER A 274 1.11 -0.20 3.50
C SER A 274 0.94 -1.13 4.70
N VAL A 275 1.50 -0.73 5.84
CA VAL A 275 1.42 -1.48 7.09
C VAL A 275 1.07 -0.56 8.25
N ASP A 276 0.35 -1.10 9.22
CA ASP A 276 0.23 -0.53 10.55
C ASP A 276 0.81 -1.51 11.57
N HIS A 277 1.75 -1.04 12.41
CA HIS A 277 2.41 -1.88 13.40
C HIS A 277 1.48 -2.35 14.53
N ASN A 278 0.28 -1.77 14.67
CA ASN A 278 -0.76 -2.31 15.56
C ASN A 278 -1.53 -3.47 14.94
N GLY A 279 -1.27 -3.81 13.67
CA GLY A 279 -1.98 -4.87 12.94
C GLY A 279 -3.32 -4.45 12.33
N ASP A 280 -3.78 -3.22 12.61
CA ASP A 280 -5.03 -2.67 12.09
C ASP A 280 -4.81 -1.25 11.53
N PRO A 281 -5.08 -1.01 10.22
CA PRO A 281 -5.60 -1.96 9.24
C PRO A 281 -4.58 -3.03 8.82
N ALA A 282 -5.13 -4.16 8.34
CA ALA A 282 -4.33 -5.25 7.78
C ALA A 282 -3.44 -4.76 6.61
N PRO A 283 -2.30 -5.44 6.34
CA PRO A 283 -1.37 -5.02 5.30
C PRO A 283 -2.01 -4.94 3.92
N TYR A 284 -1.50 -4.05 3.10
CA TYR A 284 -1.94 -3.91 1.72
C TYR A 284 -0.76 -3.70 0.77
N VAL A 285 -0.53 -4.67 -0.11
CA VAL A 285 0.44 -4.52 -1.19
C VAL A 285 -0.17 -3.63 -2.27
N LEU A 286 0.46 -2.50 -2.52
CA LEU A 286 -0.01 -1.50 -3.47
C LEU A 286 -0.02 -2.06 -4.90
N GLU A 287 -1.03 -1.62 -5.68
CA GLU A 287 -1.22 -2.11 -7.05
C GLU A 287 -0.21 -1.52 -8.04
N ASP A 288 0.47 -0.43 -7.65
CA ASP A 288 1.56 0.18 -8.42
C ASP A 288 2.61 -0.87 -8.80
N THR A 289 3.12 -0.80 -10.04
CA THR A 289 4.05 -1.79 -10.58
C THR A 289 5.45 -1.70 -9.97
N GLY A 290 5.78 -0.58 -9.34
CA GLY A 290 7.07 -0.34 -8.70
C GLY A 290 7.13 1.02 -8.00
N PHE A 291 8.28 1.29 -7.36
CA PHE A 291 8.52 2.52 -6.61
C PHE A 291 8.32 3.80 -7.43
N LEU A 292 8.88 3.87 -8.65
CA LEU A 292 8.78 5.08 -9.46
C LEU A 292 7.35 5.32 -9.96
N ALA A 293 6.62 4.26 -10.30
CA ALA A 293 5.21 4.36 -10.68
C ALA A 293 4.35 4.93 -9.54
N TRP A 294 4.55 4.42 -8.31
CA TRP A 294 3.88 4.92 -7.12
C TRP A 294 4.23 6.39 -6.82
N TYR A 295 5.52 6.73 -6.88
CA TYR A 295 5.99 8.08 -6.54
C TYR A 295 5.53 9.12 -7.58
N GLU A 296 5.57 8.76 -8.87
CA GLU A 296 5.06 9.63 -9.93
C GLU A 296 3.53 9.77 -9.84
N ARG A 297 2.80 8.68 -9.54
CA ARG A 297 1.35 8.73 -9.29
C ARG A 297 0.99 9.68 -8.15
N TRP A 298 1.72 9.63 -7.04
CA TRP A 298 1.49 10.55 -5.92
C TRP A 298 1.54 12.02 -6.37
N LEU A 299 2.54 12.38 -7.20
CA LEU A 299 2.67 13.72 -7.74
C LEU A 299 1.56 14.07 -8.74
N ASP A 300 1.15 13.11 -9.57
CA ASP A 300 0.04 13.31 -10.52
C ASP A 300 -1.29 13.51 -9.82
N GLU A 301 -1.57 12.73 -8.77
CA GLU A 301 -2.77 12.86 -7.95
C GLU A 301 -2.77 14.18 -7.17
N LEU A 302 -1.61 14.58 -6.62
CA LEU A 302 -1.44 15.87 -5.98
C LEU A 302 -1.74 17.02 -6.96
N ALA A 303 -1.20 16.95 -8.17
CA ALA A 303 -1.44 17.95 -9.22
C ALA A 303 -2.90 17.97 -9.69
N ALA A 304 -3.60 16.83 -9.64
CA ALA A 304 -5.03 16.70 -9.93
C ALA A 304 -5.94 17.17 -8.78
N GLY A 305 -5.37 17.60 -7.65
CA GLY A 305 -6.13 18.05 -6.48
C GLY A 305 -6.79 16.92 -5.71
N HIS A 306 -6.28 15.69 -5.83
CA HIS A 306 -6.73 14.57 -5.02
C HIS A 306 -6.21 14.72 -3.58
N ASP A 307 -6.94 14.15 -2.62
CA ASP A 307 -6.46 13.98 -1.26
C ASP A 307 -5.39 12.87 -1.21
N VAL A 308 -4.12 13.28 -1.13
CA VAL A 308 -2.96 12.39 -1.12
C VAL A 308 -2.58 11.88 0.28
N THR A 309 -3.35 12.21 1.33
CA THR A 309 -3.11 11.64 2.68
C THR A 309 -3.37 10.13 2.73
N ARG A 310 -4.09 9.62 1.73
CA ARG A 310 -4.54 8.23 1.56
C ARG A 310 -3.89 7.54 0.37
N ILE A 311 -2.64 7.89 0.07
CA ILE A 311 -1.96 7.36 -1.11
C ILE A 311 -1.60 5.86 -0.99
N THR A 312 -1.63 5.33 0.24
CA THR A 312 -1.17 3.98 0.60
C THR A 312 -2.29 3.00 0.94
N ASP A 313 -3.52 3.45 1.10
CA ASP A 313 -4.69 2.63 1.47
C ASP A 313 -5.72 2.52 0.33
N LYS A 314 -5.38 2.96 -0.89
CA LYS A 314 -6.29 3.00 -2.05
C LYS A 314 -5.81 2.24 -3.28
N ILE A 315 -6.74 1.98 -4.19
CA ILE A 315 -6.49 1.55 -5.56
C ILE A 315 -6.17 2.81 -6.41
N PRO A 316 -5.11 2.80 -7.22
CA PRO A 316 -4.84 3.83 -8.22
C PRO A 316 -5.98 3.98 -9.24
N GLY A 317 -6.24 5.20 -9.68
CA GLY A 317 -7.15 5.44 -10.80
C GLY A 317 -8.11 6.61 -10.62
N GLY A 318 -8.74 7.00 -11.73
CA GLY A 318 -9.79 8.01 -11.76
C GLY A 318 -11.19 7.44 -11.48
N GLU A 319 -12.20 8.31 -11.46
CA GLU A 319 -13.60 7.93 -11.22
C GLU A 319 -14.06 6.73 -12.05
N ALA A 320 -13.84 6.76 -13.37
CA ALA A 320 -14.33 5.73 -14.28
C ALA A 320 -13.70 4.35 -14.02
N GLU A 321 -12.39 4.32 -13.76
CA GLU A 321 -11.64 3.08 -13.49
C GLU A 321 -12.06 2.46 -12.17
N LEU A 322 -12.16 3.29 -11.12
CA LEU A 322 -12.56 2.85 -9.78
C LEU A 322 -14.00 2.33 -9.75
N LEU A 323 -14.92 3.01 -10.45
CA LEU A 323 -16.31 2.53 -10.58
C LEU A 323 -16.41 1.24 -11.39
N ALA A 324 -15.57 1.06 -12.42
CA ALA A 324 -15.53 -0.19 -13.18
C ALA A 324 -15.04 -1.36 -12.31
N ILE A 325 -14.01 -1.15 -11.49
CA ILE A 325 -13.52 -2.15 -10.53
C ILE A 325 -14.61 -2.46 -9.49
N ALA A 326 -15.21 -1.43 -8.88
CA ALA A 326 -16.26 -1.61 -7.90
C ALA A 326 -17.46 -2.40 -8.45
N ALA A 327 -17.81 -2.21 -9.72
CA ALA A 327 -18.95 -2.86 -10.35
C ALA A 327 -18.68 -4.33 -10.75
N ALA A 328 -17.48 -4.67 -11.21
CA ALA A 328 -17.26 -5.90 -11.97
C ALA A 328 -16.10 -6.79 -11.49
N ASP A 329 -15.25 -6.33 -10.56
CA ASP A 329 -14.13 -7.15 -10.10
C ASP A 329 -14.62 -8.42 -9.39
N PRO A 330 -13.99 -9.59 -9.61
CA PRO A 330 -14.42 -10.83 -8.97
C PRO A 330 -14.15 -10.88 -7.47
N ASP A 331 -13.20 -10.10 -6.94
CA ASP A 331 -12.87 -10.05 -5.51
C ASP A 331 -13.69 -8.97 -4.78
N PRO A 332 -14.64 -9.36 -3.89
CA PRO A 332 -15.42 -8.40 -3.13
C PRO A 332 -14.61 -7.41 -2.29
N ALA A 333 -13.45 -7.82 -1.77
CA ALA A 333 -12.59 -6.95 -0.98
C ALA A 333 -11.98 -5.85 -1.87
N ARG A 334 -11.52 -6.21 -3.06
CA ARG A 334 -11.04 -5.26 -4.07
C ARG A 334 -12.15 -4.32 -4.55
N ARG A 335 -13.36 -4.84 -4.77
CA ARG A 335 -14.54 -4.00 -5.09
C ARG A 335 -14.83 -2.97 -4.01
N ALA A 336 -14.90 -3.39 -2.74
CA ALA A 336 -15.15 -2.49 -1.62
C ALA A 336 -14.03 -1.45 -1.46
N ARG A 337 -12.76 -1.85 -1.64
CA ARG A 337 -11.63 -0.92 -1.65
C ARG A 337 -11.70 0.08 -2.80
N ALA A 338 -12.16 -0.33 -3.98
CA ALA A 338 -12.35 0.59 -5.11
C ALA A 338 -13.37 1.68 -4.80
N VAL A 339 -14.45 1.34 -4.08
CA VAL A 339 -15.42 2.33 -3.60
C VAL A 339 -14.78 3.31 -2.61
N TRP A 340 -14.02 2.80 -1.64
CA TRP A 340 -13.26 3.67 -0.72
C TRP A 340 -12.23 4.54 -1.43
N SER A 341 -11.64 4.04 -2.51
CA SER A 341 -10.64 4.75 -3.32
C SER A 341 -11.22 5.91 -4.12
N LEU A 342 -12.56 6.05 -4.17
CA LEU A 342 -13.20 7.26 -4.69
C LEU A 342 -12.97 8.45 -3.76
N CYS A 343 -12.96 8.26 -2.43
CA CYS A 343 -12.92 9.35 -1.43
C CYS A 343 -11.81 10.40 -1.65
N PRO A 344 -10.59 10.01 -2.09
CA PRO A 344 -9.54 10.94 -2.46
C PRO A 344 -9.83 11.85 -3.65
N LEU A 345 -10.75 11.48 -4.54
CA LEU A 345 -11.09 12.33 -5.69
C LEU A 345 -11.72 13.65 -5.23
N PRO A 346 -11.43 14.78 -5.89
CA PRO A 346 -11.96 16.09 -5.48
C PRO A 346 -13.50 16.08 -5.52
N GLU A 347 -14.08 15.52 -6.58
CA GLU A 347 -15.51 15.39 -6.79
C GLU A 347 -15.86 14.11 -7.57
N LEU A 348 -17.16 13.75 -7.56
CA LEU A 348 -17.73 12.77 -8.48
C LEU A 348 -18.64 13.46 -9.48
N SER A 349 -18.66 12.96 -10.71
CA SER A 349 -19.64 13.34 -11.71
C SER A 349 -21.07 12.94 -11.27
N PRO A 350 -22.13 13.52 -11.87
CA PRO A 350 -23.50 13.06 -11.63
C PRO A 350 -23.71 11.58 -11.99
N ALA A 351 -22.98 11.06 -12.98
CA ALA A 351 -23.03 9.64 -13.31
C ALA A 351 -22.34 8.80 -12.23
N GLY A 352 -21.21 9.27 -11.71
CA GLY A 352 -20.49 8.63 -10.60
C GLY A 352 -21.31 8.56 -9.32
N ARG A 353 -22.03 9.64 -8.95
CA ARG A 353 -22.95 9.62 -7.80
C ARG A 353 -24.09 8.61 -7.96
N ARG A 354 -24.65 8.48 -9.16
CA ARG A 354 -25.67 7.45 -9.45
C ARG A 354 -25.10 6.04 -9.42
N ALA A 355 -23.89 5.84 -9.94
CA ALA A 355 -23.21 4.55 -9.87
C ALA A 355 -22.93 4.16 -8.41
N LEU A 356 -22.45 5.13 -7.60
CA LEU A 356 -22.26 4.96 -6.17
C LEU A 356 -23.56 4.58 -5.44
N ALA A 357 -24.67 5.25 -5.77
CA ALA A 357 -25.98 4.90 -5.23
C ALA A 357 -26.42 3.48 -5.62
N GLY A 358 -26.09 3.03 -6.83
CA GLY A 358 -26.31 1.64 -7.26
C GLY A 358 -25.51 0.63 -6.42
N LEU A 359 -24.25 0.94 -6.09
CA LEU A 359 -23.39 0.11 -5.24
C LEU A 359 -23.87 0.02 -3.79
N ALA A 360 -24.67 0.98 -3.31
CA ALA A 360 -25.32 0.87 -2.00
C ALA A 360 -26.37 -0.27 -1.93
N ALA A 361 -26.80 -0.80 -3.08
CA ALA A 361 -27.69 -1.95 -3.20
C ALA A 361 -26.97 -3.20 -3.74
N ASP A 362 -25.64 -3.24 -3.71
CA ASP A 362 -24.83 -4.36 -4.19
C ASP A 362 -25.17 -5.69 -3.49
N PRO A 363 -25.12 -6.85 -4.16
CA PRO A 363 -25.30 -8.15 -3.48
C PRO A 363 -24.29 -8.40 -2.36
N VAL A 364 -23.10 -7.79 -2.39
CA VAL A 364 -22.04 -8.04 -1.40
C VAL A 364 -22.02 -6.98 -0.29
N ALA A 365 -22.18 -7.42 0.96
CA ALA A 365 -22.31 -6.54 2.13
C ALA A 365 -21.15 -5.54 2.32
N PRO A 366 -19.86 -5.94 2.23
CA PRO A 366 -18.75 -4.99 2.27
C PRO A 366 -18.82 -3.87 1.21
N VAL A 367 -19.34 -4.17 0.01
CA VAL A 367 -19.49 -3.17 -1.06
C VAL A 367 -20.61 -2.20 -0.72
N ARG A 368 -21.76 -2.69 -0.23
CA ARG A 368 -22.87 -1.85 0.26
C ARG A 368 -22.40 -0.91 1.36
N ALA A 369 -21.73 -1.46 2.38
CA ALA A 369 -21.22 -0.69 3.51
C ALA A 369 -20.21 0.38 3.06
N ALA A 370 -19.28 0.04 2.17
CA ALA A 370 -18.34 1.00 1.59
C ALA A 370 -19.09 2.13 0.86
N ALA A 371 -20.05 1.79 -0.01
CA ALA A 371 -20.80 2.78 -0.77
C ALA A 371 -21.56 3.76 0.13
N LEU A 372 -22.28 3.24 1.12
CA LEU A 372 -23.02 4.05 2.09
C LEU A 372 -22.10 4.98 2.90
N ARG A 373 -20.92 4.51 3.34
CA ARG A 373 -19.95 5.34 4.08
C ARG A 373 -19.37 6.48 3.24
N THR A 374 -19.31 6.33 1.93
CA THR A 374 -18.82 7.39 1.03
C THR A 374 -19.89 8.43 0.65
N VAL A 375 -21.18 8.21 0.97
CA VAL A 375 -22.28 9.13 0.61
C VAL A 375 -22.01 10.56 1.10
N ARG A 376 -21.55 10.71 2.35
CA ARG A 376 -21.22 12.02 2.93
C ARG A 376 -20.19 12.78 2.10
N ARG A 377 -19.15 12.08 1.67
CA ARG A 377 -18.00 12.66 0.96
C ARG A 377 -18.41 13.34 -0.34
N PHE A 378 -19.44 12.80 -1.01
CA PHE A 378 -19.90 13.27 -2.32
C PHE A 378 -21.31 13.86 -2.32
N ARG A 379 -21.96 13.93 -1.15
CA ARG A 379 -23.36 14.35 -0.99
C ARG A 379 -24.29 13.63 -1.99
N ALA A 380 -24.10 12.32 -2.12
CA ALA A 380 -24.83 11.48 -3.09
C ALA A 380 -26.27 11.21 -2.61
N ALA A 381 -27.14 12.20 -2.75
CA ALA A 381 -28.55 12.13 -2.33
C ALA A 381 -29.32 10.98 -3.02
N GLU A 382 -28.88 10.56 -4.20
CA GLU A 382 -29.42 9.41 -4.94
C GLU A 382 -29.32 8.09 -4.16
N ALA A 383 -28.42 8.00 -3.17
CA ALA A 383 -28.27 6.82 -2.32
C ALA A 383 -29.35 6.72 -1.22
N GLY A 384 -30.15 7.76 -0.99
CA GLY A 384 -31.15 7.81 0.08
C GLY A 384 -32.13 6.61 0.11
N PRO A 385 -32.75 6.22 -1.03
CA PRO A 385 -33.61 5.05 -1.07
C PRO A 385 -32.89 3.75 -0.73
N ALA A 386 -31.67 3.54 -1.25
CA ALA A 386 -30.87 2.36 -0.94
C ALA A 386 -30.46 2.32 0.54
N ALA A 387 -30.08 3.46 1.11
CA ALA A 387 -29.78 3.59 2.53
C ALA A 387 -30.99 3.26 3.41
N ARG A 388 -32.23 3.63 3.03
CA ARG A 388 -33.43 3.22 3.77
C ARG A 388 -33.64 1.71 3.74
N THR A 389 -33.48 1.07 2.59
CA THR A 389 -33.57 -0.39 2.48
C THR A 389 -32.50 -1.06 3.35
N ALA A 390 -31.28 -0.52 3.36
CA ALA A 390 -30.14 -1.04 4.11
C ALA A 390 -30.27 -0.93 5.64
N LEU A 391 -31.28 -0.24 6.18
CA LEU A 391 -31.59 -0.27 7.62
C LEU A 391 -32.02 -1.66 8.10
N GLY A 392 -32.56 -2.49 7.21
CA GLY A 392 -32.96 -3.87 7.49
C GLY A 392 -31.98 -4.93 6.96
N ASP A 393 -30.74 -4.56 6.69
CA ASP A 393 -29.72 -5.47 6.16
C ASP A 393 -29.31 -6.54 7.18
N ASP A 394 -28.99 -7.75 6.71
CA ASP A 394 -28.50 -8.83 7.59
C ASP A 394 -27.15 -8.47 8.24
N ASP A 395 -26.31 -7.68 7.56
CA ASP A 395 -25.00 -7.27 8.04
C ASP A 395 -25.08 -5.99 8.89
N PRO A 396 -24.65 -6.02 10.17
CA PRO A 396 -24.70 -4.84 11.05
C PRO A 396 -23.85 -3.67 10.55
N ALA A 397 -22.73 -3.93 9.87
CA ALA A 397 -21.88 -2.88 9.33
C ALA A 397 -22.58 -2.11 8.20
N VAL A 398 -23.46 -2.79 7.44
CA VAL A 398 -24.32 -2.15 6.43
C VAL A 398 -25.41 -1.33 7.11
N ARG A 399 -26.08 -1.87 8.15
CA ARG A 399 -27.10 -1.11 8.92
C ARG A 399 -26.52 0.16 9.56
N ALA A 400 -25.33 0.07 10.17
CA ALA A 400 -24.65 1.23 10.77
C ALA A 400 -24.25 2.27 9.71
N ALA A 401 -23.78 1.81 8.55
CA ALA A 401 -23.47 2.68 7.41
C ALA A 401 -24.73 3.36 6.86
N ALA A 402 -25.87 2.67 6.83
CA ALA A 402 -27.16 3.21 6.41
C ALA A 402 -27.64 4.33 7.33
N VAL A 403 -27.60 4.14 8.66
CA VAL A 403 -27.96 5.19 9.63
C VAL A 403 -27.07 6.43 9.44
N SER A 404 -25.77 6.23 9.27
CA SER A 404 -24.82 7.32 9.02
C SER A 404 -25.12 8.04 7.70
N ALA A 405 -25.38 7.31 6.62
CA ALA A 405 -25.69 7.90 5.32
C ALA A 405 -26.99 8.73 5.38
N LEU A 406 -28.03 8.24 6.05
CA LEU A 406 -29.30 8.98 6.19
C LEU A 406 -29.14 10.23 7.06
N ARG A 407 -28.33 10.16 8.12
CA ARG A 407 -27.92 11.31 8.94
C ARG A 407 -27.19 12.35 8.08
N ASP A 408 -26.20 11.92 7.30
CA ASP A 408 -25.40 12.80 6.43
C ASP A 408 -26.24 13.45 5.32
N LEU A 409 -27.28 12.76 4.86
CA LEU A 409 -28.26 13.28 3.91
C LEU A 409 -29.32 14.20 4.56
N GLN A 410 -29.33 14.32 5.89
CA GLN A 410 -30.26 15.16 6.66
C GLN A 410 -31.73 14.88 6.29
N ILE A 411 -32.11 13.59 6.27
CA ILE A 411 -33.49 13.21 5.98
C ILE A 411 -34.46 13.82 7.02
N PRO A 412 -35.68 14.22 6.62
CA PRO A 412 -36.61 14.94 7.51
C PRO A 412 -37.14 14.10 8.69
N ASP A 413 -37.16 12.77 8.54
CA ASP A 413 -37.63 11.80 9.54
C ASP A 413 -36.47 11.09 10.26
N LEU A 414 -35.28 11.71 10.31
CA LEU A 414 -34.06 11.11 10.89
C LEU A 414 -34.28 10.61 12.31
N ALA A 415 -34.95 11.39 13.16
CA ALA A 415 -35.19 11.01 14.56
C ALA A 415 -36.11 9.79 14.68
N ALA A 416 -37.10 9.63 13.80
CA ALA A 416 -37.97 8.45 13.79
C ALA A 416 -37.20 7.19 13.35
N VAL A 417 -36.36 7.32 12.33
CA VAL A 417 -35.44 6.25 11.90
C VAL A 417 -34.50 5.87 13.04
N ALA A 418 -33.85 6.85 13.65
CA ALA A 418 -32.89 6.63 14.72
C ALA A 418 -33.51 5.94 15.93
N ARG A 419 -34.71 6.34 16.38
CA ARG A 419 -35.43 5.67 17.49
C ARG A 419 -35.73 4.20 17.20
N THR A 420 -36.02 3.86 15.94
CA THR A 420 -36.18 2.45 15.53
C THR A 420 -34.86 1.69 15.68
N MET A 421 -33.75 2.30 15.25
CA MET A 421 -32.42 1.69 15.27
C MET A 421 -31.77 1.61 16.66
N LEU A 422 -32.32 2.28 17.68
CA LEU A 422 -31.90 2.07 19.08
C LEU A 422 -32.19 0.65 19.58
N GLY A 423 -33.12 -0.06 18.95
CA GLY A 423 -33.44 -1.46 19.26
C GLY A 423 -32.55 -2.49 18.57
N ASP A 424 -31.54 -2.06 17.80
CA ASP A 424 -30.63 -2.97 17.11
C ASP A 424 -29.76 -3.77 18.10
N PRO A 425 -29.52 -5.08 17.86
CA PRO A 425 -28.64 -5.87 18.72
C PRO A 425 -27.16 -5.48 18.62
N ASP A 426 -26.75 -4.76 17.57
CA ASP A 426 -25.37 -4.38 17.35
C ASP A 426 -25.04 -2.99 17.94
N GLN A 427 -23.98 -2.93 18.74
CA GLN A 427 -23.57 -1.71 19.44
C GLN A 427 -23.24 -0.56 18.47
N ASP A 428 -22.60 -0.83 17.33
CA ASP A 428 -22.22 0.23 16.40
C ASP A 428 -23.45 0.85 15.75
N VAL A 429 -24.46 0.04 15.42
CA VAL A 429 -25.74 0.54 14.91
C VAL A 429 -26.42 1.45 15.94
N VAL A 430 -26.47 1.01 17.21
CA VAL A 430 -27.03 1.80 18.32
C VAL A 430 -26.29 3.12 18.50
N ILE A 431 -24.94 3.11 18.46
CA ILE A 431 -24.14 4.34 18.56
C ILE A 431 -24.49 5.32 17.42
N ARG A 432 -24.60 4.83 16.18
CA ARG A 432 -24.97 5.69 15.04
C ARG A 432 -26.39 6.26 15.18
N ALA A 433 -27.31 5.49 15.75
CA ALA A 433 -28.66 5.95 16.05
C ALA A 433 -28.68 7.05 17.13
N VAL A 434 -27.90 6.88 18.21
CA VAL A 434 -27.75 7.93 19.24
C VAL A 434 -27.16 9.21 18.63
N TRP A 435 -26.12 9.11 17.79
CA TRP A 435 -25.55 10.28 17.10
C TRP A 435 -26.55 10.96 16.16
N ALA A 436 -27.40 10.20 15.48
CA ALA A 436 -28.44 10.76 14.64
C ALA A 436 -29.48 11.56 15.45
N LEU A 437 -29.85 11.09 16.66
CA LEU A 437 -30.75 11.83 17.56
C LEU A 437 -30.09 13.06 18.20
N LEU A 438 -28.80 13.00 18.50
CA LEU A 438 -28.03 14.15 18.97
C LEU A 438 -28.01 15.25 17.92
N ASP A 439 -27.68 14.90 16.68
CA ASP A 439 -27.62 15.84 15.57
C ASP A 439 -28.99 16.44 15.23
N SER A 440 -30.08 15.68 15.41
CA SER A 440 -31.44 16.20 15.24
C SER A 440 -31.88 17.10 16.41
N GLY A 441 -31.15 17.11 17.53
CA GLY A 441 -31.52 17.82 18.74
C GLY A 441 -32.70 17.20 19.51
N GLU A 442 -33.04 15.95 19.21
CA GLU A 442 -34.22 15.27 19.77
C GLU A 442 -33.89 14.13 20.74
N LEU A 443 -32.61 13.95 21.10
CA LEU A 443 -32.22 12.90 22.05
C LEU A 443 -32.81 13.18 23.44
N THR A 444 -33.59 12.22 23.94
CA THR A 444 -34.18 12.28 25.28
C THR A 444 -33.65 11.19 26.21
N VAL A 445 -33.79 11.41 27.52
CA VAL A 445 -33.51 10.39 28.55
C VAL A 445 -34.38 9.15 28.33
N ALA A 446 -35.62 9.32 27.86
CA ALA A 446 -36.53 8.21 27.57
C ALA A 446 -36.02 7.31 26.43
N ASP A 447 -35.36 7.88 25.42
CA ASP A 447 -34.75 7.11 24.33
C ASP A 447 -33.58 6.25 24.84
N LEU A 448 -32.80 6.75 25.81
CA LEU A 448 -31.62 6.07 26.34
C LEU A 448 -31.92 5.10 27.49
N ALA A 449 -33.03 5.28 28.21
CA ALA A 449 -33.38 4.48 29.37
C ALA A 449 -33.34 2.96 29.10
N PRO A 450 -33.91 2.43 27.99
CA PRO A 450 -33.82 1.00 27.67
C PRO A 450 -32.38 0.52 27.48
N LEU A 451 -31.51 1.34 26.89
CA LEU A 451 -30.11 0.97 26.61
C LEU A 451 -29.31 0.79 27.90
N THR A 452 -29.58 1.63 28.92
CA THR A 452 -28.89 1.59 30.22
C THR A 452 -29.09 0.27 30.98
N SER A 453 -30.09 -0.52 30.58
CA SER A 453 -30.41 -1.83 31.15
C SER A 453 -30.16 -3.00 30.17
N SER A 454 -29.50 -2.76 29.03
CA SER A 454 -29.21 -3.79 28.02
C SER A 454 -28.37 -4.94 28.58
N PRO A 455 -28.59 -6.22 28.20
CA PRO A 455 -27.68 -7.28 28.59
C PRO A 455 -26.27 -7.09 27.99
N ASP A 456 -26.16 -6.38 26.87
CA ASP A 456 -24.87 -6.08 26.22
C ASP A 456 -24.13 -4.95 26.96
N PRO A 457 -22.90 -5.18 27.46
CA PRO A 457 -22.12 -4.17 28.17
C PRO A 457 -21.76 -2.94 27.34
N GLY A 458 -21.57 -3.11 26.04
CA GLY A 458 -21.27 -2.05 25.10
C GLY A 458 -22.44 -1.10 24.88
N ILE A 459 -23.63 -1.65 24.67
CA ILE A 459 -24.89 -0.91 24.54
C ILE A 459 -25.24 -0.22 25.86
N ARG A 460 -25.07 -0.91 27.00
CA ARG A 460 -25.25 -0.29 28.33
C ARG A 460 -24.37 0.93 28.53
N ALA A 461 -23.07 0.77 28.27
CA ALA A 461 -22.12 1.85 28.39
C ALA A 461 -22.46 3.01 27.42
N THR A 462 -22.92 2.71 26.20
CA THR A 462 -23.38 3.72 25.23
C THR A 462 -24.56 4.52 25.77
N GLY A 463 -25.60 3.84 26.27
CA GLY A 463 -26.77 4.49 26.87
C GLY A 463 -26.39 5.41 28.03
N LEU A 464 -25.58 4.91 28.96
CA LEU A 464 -25.09 5.67 30.10
C LEU A 464 -24.21 6.86 29.68
N HIS A 465 -23.36 6.69 28.67
CA HIS A 465 -22.45 7.72 28.18
C HIS A 465 -23.23 8.93 27.66
N TYR A 466 -24.28 8.70 26.90
CA TYR A 466 -25.05 9.78 26.25
C TYR A 466 -26.17 10.36 27.11
N LEU A 467 -26.42 9.82 28.32
CA LEU A 467 -27.30 10.49 29.30
C LEU A 467 -26.77 11.89 29.67
N ARG A 468 -25.48 12.16 29.49
CA ARG A 468 -24.89 13.47 29.74
C ARG A 468 -25.48 14.56 28.82
N ASP A 469 -25.82 14.20 27.59
CA ASP A 469 -26.25 15.11 26.51
C ASP A 469 -27.77 15.09 26.28
N ALA A 470 -28.47 14.07 26.81
CA ALA A 470 -29.89 13.86 26.59
C ALA A 470 -30.78 14.84 27.38
N THR A 471 -31.88 15.26 26.75
CA THR A 471 -32.89 16.15 27.36
C THR A 471 -33.96 15.35 28.14
N GLY A 472 -34.61 15.99 29.10
CA GLY A 472 -35.65 15.38 29.93
C GLY A 472 -35.14 14.89 31.30
N ASP A 473 -36.10 14.43 32.11
CA ASP A 473 -35.90 14.06 33.51
C ASP A 473 -35.53 12.58 33.69
N GLY A 474 -34.99 12.22 34.85
CA GLY A 474 -34.71 10.83 35.25
C GLY A 474 -33.30 10.32 34.93
N ALA A 475 -32.44 11.15 34.33
CA ALA A 475 -31.02 10.79 34.11
C ALA A 475 -30.27 10.52 35.42
N ASP A 476 -30.60 11.26 36.47
CA ASP A 476 -30.06 11.10 37.82
C ASP A 476 -30.33 9.70 38.40
N ALA A 477 -31.57 9.20 38.30
CA ALA A 477 -31.94 7.88 38.76
C ALA A 477 -31.21 6.77 38.00
N LEU A 478 -31.10 6.90 36.67
CA LEU A 478 -30.40 5.92 35.82
C LEU A 478 -28.90 5.89 36.12
N LEU A 479 -28.27 7.06 36.25
CA LEU A 479 -26.85 7.18 36.58
C LEU A 479 -26.56 6.65 38.00
N ALA A 480 -27.41 6.96 38.98
CA ALA A 480 -27.27 6.45 40.34
C ALA A 480 -27.36 4.93 40.39
N ALA A 481 -28.28 4.32 39.64
CA ALA A 481 -28.39 2.86 39.54
C ALA A 481 -27.12 2.23 38.95
N ALA A 482 -26.54 2.85 37.92
CA ALA A 482 -25.34 2.37 37.24
C ALA A 482 -24.05 2.42 38.08
N LEU A 483 -24.04 3.15 39.20
CA LEU A 483 -22.92 3.10 40.16
C LEU A 483 -22.75 1.72 40.82
N GLY A 484 -23.84 0.94 40.91
CA GLY A 484 -23.83 -0.43 41.44
C GLY A 484 -23.65 -1.52 40.38
N ASP A 485 -23.37 -1.15 39.13
CA ASP A 485 -23.26 -2.10 38.02
C ASP A 485 -22.02 -3.00 38.17
N GLY A 486 -22.13 -4.29 37.83
CA GLY A 486 -21.01 -5.23 37.89
C GLY A 486 -19.86 -4.89 36.94
N GLU A 487 -20.14 -4.22 35.84
CA GLU A 487 -19.16 -3.83 34.84
C GLU A 487 -18.49 -2.49 35.20
N ALA A 488 -17.16 -2.48 35.28
CA ALA A 488 -16.40 -1.27 35.61
C ALA A 488 -16.68 -0.13 34.62
N ARG A 489 -16.85 -0.45 33.33
CA ARG A 489 -17.17 0.54 32.28
C ARG A 489 -18.43 1.33 32.56
N SER A 490 -19.48 0.64 32.98
CA SER A 490 -20.77 1.27 33.31
C SER A 490 -20.64 2.18 34.53
N ARG A 491 -19.93 1.74 35.57
CA ARG A 491 -19.69 2.54 36.78
C ARG A 491 -18.93 3.83 36.49
N TRP A 492 -17.78 3.77 35.79
CA TRP A 492 -17.02 5.00 35.51
C TRP A 492 -17.74 5.92 34.52
N THR A 493 -18.53 5.37 33.60
CA THR A 493 -19.37 6.17 32.70
C THR A 493 -20.46 6.91 33.48
N ALA A 494 -21.07 6.24 34.48
CA ALA A 494 -22.05 6.86 35.36
C ALA A 494 -21.44 8.01 36.18
N VAL A 495 -20.24 7.82 36.76
CA VAL A 495 -19.51 8.89 37.46
C VAL A 495 -19.26 10.09 36.55
N GLN A 496 -18.86 9.87 35.29
CA GLN A 496 -18.68 10.94 34.31
C GLN A 496 -19.98 11.67 33.98
N GLY A 497 -21.09 10.96 33.83
CA GLY A 497 -22.41 11.55 33.59
C GLY A 497 -22.89 12.40 34.77
N ILE A 498 -22.69 11.91 36.00
CA ILE A 498 -23.03 12.61 37.25
C ILE A 498 -22.22 13.90 37.40
N GLU A 499 -20.91 13.84 37.11
CA GLU A 499 -20.02 15.00 37.08
C GLU A 499 -20.45 16.01 36.02
N HIS A 500 -20.71 15.56 34.78
CA HIS A 500 -21.06 16.43 33.66
C HIS A 500 -22.40 17.17 33.87
N ARG A 501 -23.40 16.49 34.46
CA ARG A 501 -24.72 17.07 34.75
C ARG A 501 -24.80 17.78 36.09
N GLU A 502 -23.68 17.91 36.80
CA GLU A 502 -23.57 18.56 38.12
C GLU A 502 -24.57 18.04 39.16
N LEU A 503 -24.81 16.72 39.21
CA LEU A 503 -25.81 16.12 40.09
C LEU A 503 -25.29 16.02 41.54
N ARG A 504 -25.11 17.17 42.20
CA ARG A 504 -24.52 17.30 43.56
C ARG A 504 -25.27 16.49 44.62
N HIS A 505 -26.56 16.23 44.43
CA HIS A 505 -27.36 15.42 45.36
C HIS A 505 -26.93 13.94 45.39
N LEU A 506 -26.18 13.46 44.38
CA LEU A 506 -25.63 12.10 44.33
C LEU A 506 -24.22 11.99 44.97
N HIS A 507 -23.66 13.08 45.49
CA HIS A 507 -22.35 13.08 46.13
C HIS A 507 -22.17 11.99 47.21
N PRO A 508 -23.14 11.75 48.13
CA PRO A 508 -22.97 10.69 49.14
C PRO A 508 -22.82 9.29 48.55
N LEU A 509 -23.43 9.02 47.39
CA LEU A 509 -23.28 7.73 46.70
C LEU A 509 -21.89 7.58 46.09
N LEU A 510 -21.32 8.67 45.56
CA LEU A 510 -19.96 8.66 45.02
C LEU A 510 -18.90 8.47 46.13
N GLU A 511 -19.09 9.08 47.30
CA GLU A 511 -18.23 8.86 48.47
C GLU A 511 -18.27 7.42 48.95
N ALA A 512 -19.48 6.86 49.10
CA ALA A 512 -19.64 5.46 49.50
C ALA A 512 -19.00 4.49 48.49
N LEU A 513 -19.16 4.75 47.19
CA LEU A 513 -18.51 3.94 46.16
C LEU A 513 -16.98 4.09 46.22
N LEU A 514 -16.44 5.29 46.46
CA LEU A 514 -14.99 5.53 46.57
C LEU A 514 -14.33 4.73 47.70
N GLU A 515 -15.05 4.46 48.79
CA GLU A 515 -14.54 3.64 49.90
C GLU A 515 -14.46 2.14 49.57
N THR A 516 -15.28 1.66 48.64
CA THR A 516 -15.47 0.23 48.36
C THR A 516 -14.92 -0.22 47.00
N GLU A 517 -14.73 0.71 46.07
CA GLU A 517 -14.32 0.43 44.70
C GLU A 517 -12.86 -0.04 44.61
N THR A 518 -12.62 -1.02 43.75
CA THR A 518 -11.29 -1.60 43.53
C THR A 518 -10.76 -1.38 42.12
N ASP A 519 -11.63 -1.09 41.15
CA ASP A 519 -11.22 -0.85 39.77
C ASP A 519 -10.44 0.47 39.65
N PRO A 520 -9.21 0.45 39.09
CA PRO A 520 -8.35 1.62 39.04
C PRO A 520 -8.91 2.75 38.17
N THR A 521 -9.66 2.42 37.11
CA THR A 521 -10.26 3.41 36.20
C THR A 521 -11.45 4.09 36.87
N VAL A 522 -12.29 3.31 37.57
CA VAL A 522 -13.42 3.86 38.33
C VAL A 522 -12.91 4.74 39.48
N LEU A 523 -11.93 4.29 40.25
CA LEU A 523 -11.29 5.08 41.32
C LEU A 523 -10.72 6.41 40.80
N THR A 524 -10.10 6.41 39.63
CA THR A 524 -9.57 7.63 39.00
C THR A 524 -10.68 8.63 38.69
N ASN A 525 -11.81 8.17 38.14
CA ASN A 525 -12.96 9.03 37.87
C ASN A 525 -13.62 9.52 39.17
N LEU A 526 -13.75 8.67 40.19
CA LEU A 526 -14.33 9.05 41.50
C LEU A 526 -13.49 10.10 42.22
N ARG A 527 -12.17 9.91 42.30
CA ARG A 527 -11.24 10.89 42.91
C ARG A 527 -11.26 12.24 42.20
N ARG A 528 -11.57 12.26 40.91
CA ARG A 528 -11.77 13.50 40.14
C ARG A 528 -13.14 14.14 40.42
N ALA A 529 -14.21 13.35 40.46
CA ALA A 529 -15.59 13.84 40.51
C ALA A 529 -16.04 14.24 41.93
N VAL A 530 -15.70 13.45 42.95
CA VAL A 530 -16.14 13.67 44.35
C VAL A 530 -15.82 15.08 44.85
N PRO A 531 -14.58 15.61 44.72
CA PRO A 531 -14.29 16.97 45.17
C PRO A 531 -15.10 18.04 44.44
N LYS A 532 -15.36 17.87 43.14
CA LYS A 532 -16.08 18.87 42.32
C LYS A 532 -17.56 18.98 42.70
N LEU A 533 -18.17 17.86 43.07
CA LEU A 533 -19.60 17.78 43.39
C LEU A 533 -19.90 18.01 44.87
N SER A 534 -18.86 18.26 45.68
CA SER A 534 -19.01 18.50 47.10
C SER A 534 -19.87 19.75 47.36
N PRO A 535 -20.76 19.72 48.38
CA PRO A 535 -21.66 20.84 48.67
C PRO A 535 -20.93 22.13 49.08
N HIS A 536 -19.63 22.06 49.36
CA HIS A 536 -18.77 23.18 49.73
C HIS A 536 -17.79 23.60 48.63
N SER A 537 -17.86 23.01 47.43
CA SER A 537 -17.04 23.42 46.28
C SER A 537 -17.66 24.65 45.59
N PRO A 538 -16.87 25.72 45.38
CA PRO A 538 -17.34 27.00 44.84
C PRO A 538 -17.93 26.89 43.44
#